data_AF-A0A0F8XCS6-F1
#
_entry.id   AF-A0A0F8XCS6-F1
#
_cell.length_a   1.000
_cell.length_b   1.000
_cell.length_c   1.000
_cell.angle_alpha   90.00
_cell.angle_beta   90.00
_cell.angle_gamma   90.00
#
_symmetry.space_group_name_H-M   'P 1'
#
loop_
_entity.id
_entity.type
_entity.pdbx_description
1 polymer ?
#
loop_
_entity_poly.entity_id
_entity_poly.type
_entity_poly.pdbx_seq_one_letter_code
_entity_poly.pdbx_strand_id
1 'polypeptide(L)' 'MVERYDTWADFKQGLTEELGYILPNKLWRLMEDILFCFAVHEPCEKGDIEQAVDLERILRKHGVGDR' A
#
# COMPACT_ATOMS: atom_id res chain seq x y z
N MET A 1 -17.40 1.01 -11.71
CA MET A 1 -17.57 0.30 -10.44
C MET A 1 -16.41 0.76 -9.57
N VAL A 2 -16.65 1.42 -8.44
CA VAL A 2 -15.55 1.79 -7.53
C VAL A 2 -15.14 0.48 -6.84
N GLU A 3 -13.92 0.01 -7.08
CA GLU A 3 -13.33 -1.08 -6.30
C GLU A 3 -13.18 -0.55 -4.86
N ARG A 4 -13.95 -1.12 -3.93
CA ARG A 4 -13.90 -0.81 -2.50
C ARG A 4 -13.18 -1.93 -1.78
N TYR A 5 -12.31 -1.55 -0.85
CA TYR A 5 -11.56 -2.46 0.01
C TYR A 5 -12.07 -2.25 1.43
N ASP A 6 -12.95 -3.14 1.90
CA ASP A 6 -13.69 -2.95 3.15
C ASP A 6 -12.82 -3.21 4.38
N THR A 7 -11.71 -3.93 4.21
CA THR A 7 -10.74 -4.23 5.26
C THR A 7 -9.29 -3.96 4.84
N TRP A 8 -8.39 -3.88 5.81
CA TRP A 8 -6.94 -3.81 5.63
C TRP A 8 -6.41 -5.08 4.96
N ALA A 9 -7.08 -6.21 5.15
CA ALA A 9 -6.74 -7.44 4.45
C ALA A 9 -7.07 -7.32 2.95
N ASP A 10 -8.24 -6.77 2.61
CA ASP A 10 -8.62 -6.50 1.22
C ASP A 10 -7.69 -5.46 0.60
N PHE A 11 -7.35 -4.41 1.34
CA PHE A 11 -6.38 -3.40 0.90
C PHE A 11 -5.01 -4.01 0.61
N LYS A 12 -4.49 -4.85 1.53
CA LYS A 12 -3.23 -5.58 1.34
C LYS A 12 -3.27 -6.48 0.11
N GLN A 13 -4.40 -7.16 -0.10
CA GLN A 13 -4.59 -8.01 -1.27
C GLN A 13 -4.59 -7.18 -2.55
N GLY A 14 -5.40 -6.11 -2.62
CA GLY A 14 -5.47 -5.23 -3.79
C GLY A 14 -4.11 -4.61 -4.13
N LEU A 15 -3.36 -4.16 -3.12
CA LEU A 15 -2.02 -3.64 -3.34
C LEU A 15 -1.04 -4.71 -3.86
N THR A 16 -1.14 -5.94 -3.34
CA THR A 16 -0.32 -7.06 -3.83
C THR A 16 -0.64 -7.40 -5.28
N GLU A 17 -1.91 -7.34 -5.67
CA GLU A 17 -2.37 -7.56 -7.04
C GLU A 17 -1.84 -6.47 -7.99
N GLU A 18 -1.93 -5.19 -7.60
CA GLU A 18 -1.43 -4.06 -8.39
C GLU A 18 0.11 -4.04 -8.52
N LEU A 19 0.82 -4.45 -7.47
CA LEU A 19 2.30 -4.54 -7.51
C LEU A 19 2.81 -5.80 -8.21
N GLY A 20 2.01 -6.87 -8.25
CA GLY A 20 2.39 -8.17 -8.80
C GLY A 20 3.34 -8.98 -7.91
N TYR A 21 3.53 -8.59 -6.64
CA TYR A 21 4.36 -9.30 -5.67
C TYR A 21 3.99 -8.93 -4.23
N ILE A 22 4.40 -9.77 -3.27
CA ILE A 22 4.17 -9.54 -1.84
C ILE A 22 5.22 -8.57 -1.29
N LEU A 23 4.78 -7.50 -0.65
CA LEU A 23 5.66 -6.54 -0.01
C LEU A 23 6.47 -7.17 1.14
N PRO A 24 7.80 -6.94 1.19
CA PRO A 24 8.60 -7.33 2.34
C PRO A 24 8.07 -6.69 3.63
N ASN A 25 8.02 -7.45 4.74
CA ASN A 25 7.48 -6.99 6.03
C ASN A 25 8.02 -5.63 6.49
N LYS A 26 9.32 -5.36 6.24
CA LYS A 26 9.96 -4.10 6.62
C LYS A 26 9.44 -2.92 5.80
N LEU A 27 9.28 -3.10 4.49
CA LEU A 27 8.74 -2.08 3.60
C LEU A 27 7.27 -1.84 3.92
N TRP A 28 6.52 -2.92 4.14
CA TRP A 28 5.11 -2.85 4.50
C TRP A 28 4.86 -2.06 5.79
N ARG A 29 5.63 -2.29 6.86
CA ARG A 29 5.49 -1.52 8.12
C ARG A 29 5.74 -0.02 7.93
N LEU A 30 6.76 0.33 7.14
CA LEU A 30 7.02 1.74 6.86
C LEU A 30 5.89 2.38 6.05
N MET A 31 5.34 1.63 5.08
CA MET A 31 4.17 2.08 4.34
C MET A 31 2.95 2.24 5.25
N GLU A 32 2.67 1.29 6.15
CA GLU A 32 1.58 1.42 7.14
C GLU A 32 1.71 2.69 7.97
N ASP A 33 2.90 3.00 8.49
CA ASP A 33 3.14 4.22 9.28
C ASP A 33 2.83 5.48 8.46
N ILE A 34 3.21 5.51 7.18
CA ILE A 34 3.00 6.67 6.29
C ILE A 34 1.53 6.78 5.86
N LEU A 35 0.89 5.68 5.47
CA LEU A 35 -0.52 5.64 5.06
C LEU A 35 -1.44 6.05 6.22
N PHE A 36 -1.09 5.66 7.45
CA PHE A 36 -1.77 6.12 8.65
C PHE A 36 -1.65 7.65 8.83
N CYS A 37 -0.48 8.23 8.55
CA CYS A 37 -0.31 9.69 8.59
C CYS A 37 -1.14 10.41 7.51
N PHE A 38 -1.40 9.76 6.37
CA PHE A 38 -2.26 10.28 5.30
C PHE A 38 -3.76 10.02 5.53
N ALA A 39 -4.14 9.51 6.70
CA ALA A 39 -5.53 9.20 7.06
C ALA A 39 -6.22 8.21 6.10
N VAL A 40 -5.44 7.29 5.50
CA VAL A 40 -6.00 6.15 4.77
C VAL A 40 -6.64 5.22 5.79
N HIS A 41 -7.97 5.14 5.77
CA HIS A 41 -8.77 4.35 6.69
C HIS A 41 -9.79 3.54 5.91
N GLU A 42 -10.15 2.38 6.45
CA GLU A 42 -11.23 1.56 5.90
C GLU A 42 -12.59 2.31 5.98
N PRO A 43 -13.47 2.14 4.98
CA PRO A 43 -13.25 1.42 3.72
C PRO A 43 -12.39 2.25 2.75
N CYS A 44 -11.43 1.60 2.09
CA CYS A 44 -10.52 2.26 1.15
C CYS A 44 -11.08 2.24 -0.28
N GLU A 45 -10.68 3.21 -1.09
CA GLU A 45 -11.00 3.30 -2.51
C GLU A 45 -9.80 2.93 -3.39
N LYS A 46 -10.04 2.69 -4.68
CA LYS A 46 -8.97 2.47 -5.67
C LYS A 46 -7.88 3.56 -5.64
N GLY A 47 -8.26 4.81 -5.39
CA GLY A 47 -7.30 5.91 -5.27
C GLY A 47 -6.32 5.78 -4.09
N ASP A 48 -6.70 5.08 -3.03
CA ASP A 48 -5.80 4.80 -1.89
C ASP A 48 -4.77 3.72 -2.24
N ILE A 49 -5.17 2.74 -3.07
CA ILE A 49 -4.25 1.74 -3.61
C ILE A 49 -3.26 2.40 -4.57
N GLU A 50 -3.72 3.26 -5.47
CA GLU A 50 -2.85 4.01 -6.40
C GLU A 50 -1.80 4.84 -5.64
N GLN A 51 -2.22 5.53 -4.57
CA GLN A 51 -1.30 6.27 -3.69
C GLN A 51 -0.30 5.34 -2.99
N ALA A 52 -0.73 4.18 -2.51
CA ALA A 52 0.15 3.21 -1.88
C ALA A 52 1.17 2.62 -2.88
N VAL A 53 0.78 2.38 -4.14
CA VAL A 53 1.69 1.97 -5.21
C VAL A 53 2.73 3.05 -5.50
N ASP A 54 2.34 4.31 -5.56
CA ASP A 54 3.28 5.41 -5.78
C ASP A 54 4.24 5.59 -4.60
N LEU A 55 3.74 5.46 -3.36
CA LEU A 55 4.56 5.47 -2.17
C LEU A 55 5.59 4.34 -2.17
N GLU A 56 5.17 3.12 -2.52
CA GLU A 56 6.04 1.95 -2.66
C GLU A 56 7.21 2.24 -3.61
N ARG A 57 6.91 2.78 -4.80
CA ARG A 57 7.90 3.12 -5.82
C ARG A 57 8.88 4.19 -5.35
N ILE A 58 8.39 5.21 -4.63
CA ILE A 58 9.24 6.26 -4.03
C ILE A 58 10.20 5.62 -3.02
N LEU A 59 9.70 4.81 -2.10
CA LEU A 59 10.51 4.18 -1.05
C LEU A 59 11.61 3.28 -1.65
N ARG A 60 11.27 2.45 -2.64
CA ARG A 60 12.28 1.63 -3.35
C ARG A 60 13.31 2.44 -4.09
N LYS A 61 12.93 3.53 -4.75
CA LYS A 61 13.89 4.43 -5.42
C LYS A 61 14.93 4.99 -4.43
N HIS A 62 14.57 5.08 -3.16
CA HIS A 62 15.45 5.50 -2.07
C HIS A 62 16.15 4.33 -1.35
N GLY A 63 16.08 3.11 -1.88
CA GLY A 63 16.75 1.91 -1.35
C GLY A 63 16.07 1.29 -0.14
N VAL A 64 14.80 1.63 0.12
CA VAL A 64 14.02 1.00 1.19
C VAL A 64 13.41 -0.30 0.67
N GLY A 65 13.71 -1.42 1.33
CA GLY A 65 13.16 -2.74 1.00
C GLY A 65 14.14 -3.72 0.33
N ASP A 66 15.37 -3.28 -0.01
CA ASP A 66 16.40 -4.09 -0.67
C ASP A 66 17.26 -4.94 0.29
N ARG A 67 16.86 -5.10 1.55
CA ARG A 67 17.61 -5.82 2.60
C ARG A 67 16.73 -6.73 3.43
#